data_AF-A0A1N6IX25-F1
#
_entry.id   AF-A0A1N6IX25-F1
#
_cell.length_a   1.000
_cell.length_b   1.000
_cell.length_c   1.000
_cell.angle_alpha   90.00
_cell.angle_beta   90.00
_cell.angle_gamma   90.00
#
_symmetry.space_group_name_H-M   'P 1'
#
loop_
_entity.id
_entity.type
_entity.pdbx_description
1 polymer ?
#
loop_
_entity_poly.entity_id
_entity_poly.type
_entity_poly.pdbx_seq_one_letter_code
_entity_poly.pdbx_strand_id
1 'polypeptide(L)'
;MKGGWPTMRPETQHVVAMRPALHRQYTTSESGANPAALEPARPGLYPGEPEACRRDYRLFLPILAHLGLFLAVFKVFRLEGRAFQILVTVALAALPVHYLLPYRWKKPLFVAVSMIGLALVFGPLAAAYVIALALLLIGVCRLPIPWWTRVTTLAVVAVALAIARVRPESLALAVPESVWPVLATMFMFRILIYLYELKYAKAPETVVDTLSYFFLLPNACFLHFPVVDYRTLHRGYFSREIHATQRAGLQMIFDGTIHLLLYRLVYHECLIPAEEVQGAASLVRYLVCNYLLYLRVSGQFHMACGMLHLFGFQLPPTHHHYLLATGFTDYWRRINIYWKDFMVRLVFNPVVFRLKRWPQPAALAIATVVVFVATWALHAYQSYWLRGSWGISGPDALFWGILGALVLVNVQLDARRSRARTRPGKGPLTARGHLVRGAKVAATFTTIALLWSLWSSPTIESWVDLMRRGIRI
;
A
#
# COMPACT_ATOMS: atom_id res chain seq x y z
N MET A 1 46.48 -48.86 34.05
CA MET A 1 45.12 -49.44 34.02
C MET A 1 44.10 -48.31 34.12
N LYS A 2 43.16 -48.31 33.18
CA LYS A 2 41.93 -47.51 33.01
C LYS A 2 41.54 -46.60 34.20
N GLY A 3 41.73 -45.28 34.03
CA GLY A 3 41.09 -44.24 34.83
C GLY A 3 39.77 -43.82 34.19
N GLY A 4 38.65 -44.06 34.89
CA GLY A 4 37.30 -43.83 34.42
C GLY A 4 36.93 -42.35 34.35
N TRP A 5 36.31 -41.96 33.24
CA TRP A 5 35.59 -40.70 33.09
C TRP A 5 34.11 -40.92 33.41
N PRO A 6 33.46 -40.07 34.21
CA PRO A 6 32.03 -40.12 34.43
C PRO A 6 31.27 -39.60 33.19
N THR A 7 30.24 -40.36 32.84
CA THR A 7 29.19 -40.13 31.85
C THR A 7 28.85 -38.65 31.55
N MET A 8 29.24 -38.17 30.37
CA MET A 8 28.57 -37.04 29.70
C MET A 8 27.45 -37.59 28.80
N ARG A 9 26.21 -37.29 29.18
CA ARG A 9 25.06 -37.37 28.27
C ARG A 9 25.22 -36.29 27.18
N PRO A 10 24.84 -36.54 25.92
CA PRO A 10 24.83 -35.50 24.91
C PRO A 10 23.70 -34.50 25.21
N GLU A 11 24.05 -33.30 25.63
CA GLU A 11 23.18 -32.12 25.58
C GLU A 11 22.90 -31.75 24.11
N THR A 12 22.02 -32.51 23.46
CA THR A 12 21.40 -32.10 22.20
C THR A 12 20.03 -31.52 22.52
N GLN A 13 19.96 -30.21 22.76
CA GLN A 13 18.78 -29.38 22.49
C GLN A 13 19.10 -27.87 22.66
N HIS A 14 20.04 -27.36 21.86
CA HIS A 14 20.01 -25.92 21.55
C HIS A 14 18.86 -25.66 20.56
N VAL A 15 17.69 -25.36 21.12
CA VAL A 15 16.60 -24.73 20.38
C VAL A 15 17.11 -23.38 19.89
N VAL A 16 17.57 -23.33 18.65
CA VAL A 16 17.81 -22.08 17.94
C VAL A 16 16.45 -21.38 17.87
N ALA A 17 16.25 -20.39 18.74
CA ALA A 17 15.09 -19.53 18.70
C ALA A 17 15.00 -18.93 17.29
N MET A 18 14.06 -19.43 16.49
CA MET A 18 13.75 -18.84 15.20
C MET A 18 13.37 -17.38 15.44
N ARG A 19 14.24 -16.45 15.03
CA ARG A 19 13.88 -15.04 14.94
C ARG A 19 12.55 -14.96 14.18
N PRO A 20 11.48 -14.38 14.76
CA PRO A 20 10.22 -14.27 14.06
C PRO A 20 10.41 -13.48 12.75
N ALA A 21 9.74 -13.94 11.70
CA ALA A 21 9.76 -13.28 10.39
C ALA A 21 9.40 -11.78 10.52
N LEU A 22 10.05 -10.94 9.70
CA LEU A 22 9.99 -9.46 9.75
C LEU A 22 8.57 -8.85 9.76
N HIS A 23 7.53 -9.56 9.34
CA HIS A 23 6.14 -9.09 9.42
C HIS A 23 5.52 -9.18 10.84
N ARG A 24 6.22 -9.80 11.80
CA ARG A 24 5.85 -9.77 13.24
C ARG A 24 6.52 -8.64 14.01
N GLN A 25 7.42 -7.87 13.40
CA GLN A 25 7.98 -6.66 13.99
C GLN A 25 7.13 -5.45 13.66
N TYR A 26 5.84 -5.53 13.96
CA TYR A 26 5.07 -4.31 14.21
C TYR A 26 5.48 -3.84 15.59
N THR A 27 6.46 -2.93 15.64
CA THR A 27 6.67 -2.10 16.81
C THR A 27 5.40 -1.29 17.03
N THR A 28 4.60 -1.71 18.00
CA THR A 28 3.76 -0.79 18.75
C THR A 28 4.63 0.40 19.13
N SER A 29 4.22 1.61 18.79
CA SER A 29 4.71 2.78 19.52
C SER A 29 4.25 2.55 20.96
N GLU A 30 5.14 2.01 21.80
CA GLU A 30 4.96 1.92 23.23
C GLU A 30 5.01 3.34 23.79
N SER A 31 3.84 3.96 23.90
CA SER A 31 3.63 4.95 24.96
C SER A 31 3.47 4.15 26.25
N GLY A 32 4.46 4.25 27.14
CA GLY A 32 4.52 3.52 28.41
C GLY A 32 3.29 3.75 29.29
N ALA A 33 2.31 2.86 29.20
CA ALA A 33 1.24 2.75 30.17
C ALA A 33 1.59 1.64 31.16
N ASN A 34 1.84 2.05 32.40
CA ASN A 34 2.05 1.20 33.56
C ASN A 34 0.84 0.27 33.76
N PRO A 35 1.00 -1.07 33.85
CA PRO A 35 -0.14 -2.01 33.94
C PRO A 35 -0.86 -2.05 35.31
N ALA A 36 -0.59 -1.12 36.23
CA ALA A 36 -1.02 -1.19 37.63
C ALA A 36 -2.19 -0.26 38.03
N ALA A 37 -2.98 0.28 37.09
CA ALA A 37 -4.19 1.05 37.42
C ALA A 37 -5.31 0.79 36.40
N LEU A 38 -5.89 -0.42 36.44
CA LEU A 38 -7.13 -0.69 35.72
C LEU A 38 -8.30 -0.18 36.57
N GLU A 39 -8.75 1.04 36.29
CA GLU A 39 -10.07 1.48 36.72
C GLU A 39 -11.12 0.42 36.33
N PRO A 40 -12.17 0.22 37.14
CA PRO A 40 -13.25 -0.70 36.78
C PRO A 40 -13.81 -0.33 35.41
N ALA A 41 -13.76 -1.31 34.50
CA ALA A 41 -14.26 -1.22 33.14
C ALA A 41 -15.68 -0.64 33.13
N ARG A 42 -15.83 0.61 32.66
CA ARG A 42 -17.16 1.22 32.49
C ARG A 42 -18.01 0.29 31.61
N PRO A 43 -19.26 -0.03 32.02
CA PRO A 43 -20.12 -0.90 31.24
C PRO A 43 -20.35 -0.28 29.85
N GLY A 44 -20.15 -1.08 28.81
CA GLY A 44 -20.38 -0.66 27.43
C GLY A 44 -21.87 -0.43 27.13
N LEU A 45 -22.16 0.29 26.05
CA LEU A 45 -23.54 0.56 25.63
C LEU A 45 -24.30 -0.72 25.23
N TYR A 46 -23.60 -1.72 24.69
CA TYR A 46 -24.19 -3.02 24.37
C TYR A 46 -23.42 -4.16 25.05
N PRO A 47 -24.12 -5.27 25.38
CA PRO A 47 -23.50 -6.42 26.03
C PRO A 47 -22.49 -7.12 25.11
N GLY A 48 -21.34 -7.50 25.66
CA GLY A 48 -20.32 -8.31 24.97
C GLY A 48 -19.51 -7.57 23.89
N GLU A 49 -19.54 -6.23 23.85
CA GLU A 49 -18.73 -5.48 22.89
C GLU A 49 -17.24 -5.42 23.29
N PRO A 50 -16.33 -5.40 22.29
CA PRO A 50 -14.91 -5.22 22.56
C PRO A 50 -14.63 -3.91 23.29
N GLU A 51 -13.67 -3.91 24.23
CA GLU A 51 -13.28 -2.69 24.97
C GLU A 51 -12.78 -1.58 24.04
N ALA A 52 -12.12 -1.96 22.96
CA ALA A 52 -11.69 -1.05 21.89
C ALA A 52 -12.85 -0.26 21.24
N CYS A 53 -14.09 -0.72 21.41
CA CYS A 53 -15.30 -0.14 20.85
C CYS A 53 -16.03 0.82 21.82
N ARG A 54 -15.44 1.12 22.98
CA ARG A 54 -16.05 2.02 23.96
C ARG A 54 -16.24 3.42 23.39
N ARG A 55 -17.37 4.03 23.73
CA ARG A 55 -17.75 5.36 23.26
C ARG A 55 -17.41 6.38 24.34
N ASP A 56 -16.79 7.47 23.93
CA ASP A 56 -16.66 8.71 24.69
C ASP A 56 -16.93 9.90 23.75
N TYR A 57 -18.09 10.56 23.93
CA TYR A 57 -18.48 11.70 23.11
C TYR A 57 -17.50 12.87 23.20
N ARG A 58 -16.80 13.04 24.33
CA ARG A 58 -15.80 14.10 24.51
C ARG A 58 -14.61 13.91 23.58
N LEU A 59 -14.26 12.66 23.29
CA LEU A 59 -13.19 12.30 22.35
C LEU A 59 -13.69 12.25 20.90
N PHE A 60 -14.94 11.87 20.70
CA PHE A 60 -15.53 11.69 19.36
C PHE A 60 -15.97 13.00 18.69
N LEU A 61 -16.57 13.95 19.43
CA LEU A 61 -17.01 15.23 18.86
C LEU A 61 -15.87 16.03 18.21
N PRO A 62 -14.67 16.14 18.83
CA PRO A 62 -13.51 16.74 18.16
C PRO A 62 -13.15 16.03 16.86
N ILE A 63 -13.23 14.69 16.80
CA ILE A 63 -12.91 13.92 15.59
C ILE A 63 -13.86 14.29 14.44
N LEU A 64 -15.16 14.40 14.73
CA LEU A 64 -16.16 14.86 13.75
C LEU A 64 -15.91 16.31 13.31
N ALA A 65 -15.59 17.21 14.26
CA ALA A 65 -15.28 18.60 13.95
C ALA A 65 -14.05 18.73 13.03
N HIS A 66 -12.98 17.97 13.30
CA HIS A 66 -11.80 17.93 12.43
C HIS A 66 -12.11 17.38 11.05
N LEU A 67 -12.91 16.31 10.95
CA LEU A 67 -13.32 15.78 9.65
C LEU A 67 -14.18 16.78 8.86
N GLY A 68 -15.06 17.52 9.54
CA GLY A 68 -15.83 18.62 8.96
C GLY A 68 -14.94 19.77 8.47
N LEU A 69 -13.92 20.12 9.24
CA LEU A 69 -12.92 21.12 8.84
C LEU A 69 -12.13 20.66 7.60
N PHE A 70 -11.71 19.40 7.55
CA PHE A 70 -11.07 18.83 6.36
C PHE A 70 -12.00 18.92 5.14
N LEU A 71 -13.28 18.57 5.28
CA LEU A 71 -14.24 18.72 4.19
C LEU A 71 -14.35 20.17 3.70
N ALA A 72 -14.33 21.16 4.61
CA ALA A 72 -14.31 22.57 4.26
C ALA A 72 -13.03 22.94 3.49
N VAL A 73 -11.85 22.52 3.97
CA VAL A 73 -10.57 22.71 3.28
C VAL A 73 -10.61 22.08 1.88
N PHE A 74 -11.14 20.86 1.75
CA PHE A 74 -11.25 20.17 0.46
C PHE A 74 -12.17 20.91 -0.51
N LYS A 75 -13.23 21.54 -0.02
CA LYS A 75 -14.11 22.38 -0.85
C LYS A 75 -13.43 23.67 -1.27
N VAL A 76 -12.83 24.41 -0.34
CA VAL A 76 -12.18 25.71 -0.58
C VAL A 76 -11.02 25.55 -1.56
N PHE A 77 -10.10 24.63 -1.29
CA PHE A 77 -8.97 24.37 -2.17
C PHE A 77 -9.34 23.48 -3.36
N ARG A 78 -10.60 23.05 -3.49
CA ARG A 78 -11.07 22.08 -4.49
C ARG A 78 -10.17 20.85 -4.56
N LEU A 79 -9.76 20.33 -3.41
CA LEU A 79 -8.80 19.22 -3.30
C LEU A 79 -9.43 17.94 -3.85
N GLU A 80 -8.76 17.33 -4.83
CA GLU A 80 -9.30 16.21 -5.62
C GLU A 80 -10.67 16.51 -6.27
N GLY A 81 -11.21 15.55 -7.03
CA GLY A 81 -12.44 15.73 -7.78
C GLY A 81 -13.73 15.61 -6.96
N ARG A 82 -14.88 15.83 -7.62
CA ARG A 82 -16.23 15.68 -7.04
C ARG A 82 -16.43 14.34 -6.33
N ALA A 83 -15.93 13.26 -6.92
CA ALA A 83 -16.01 11.91 -6.36
C ALA A 83 -15.43 11.83 -4.94
N PHE A 84 -14.25 12.42 -4.72
CA PHE A 84 -13.60 12.44 -3.42
C PHE A 84 -14.44 13.20 -2.38
N GLN A 85 -14.93 14.39 -2.74
CA GLN A 85 -15.75 15.20 -1.83
C GLN A 85 -17.06 14.51 -1.44
N ILE A 86 -17.69 13.79 -2.39
CA ILE A 86 -18.87 12.94 -2.11
C ILE A 86 -18.52 11.90 -1.05
N LEU A 87 -17.42 11.16 -1.21
CA LEU A 87 -17.08 10.08 -0.28
C LEU A 87 -16.66 10.59 1.10
N VAL A 88 -15.99 11.75 1.20
CA VAL A 88 -15.71 12.39 2.49
C VAL A 88 -17.01 12.83 3.17
N THR A 89 -17.96 13.37 2.41
CA THR A 89 -19.30 13.73 2.93
C THR A 89 -20.07 12.50 3.41
N VAL A 90 -20.05 11.41 2.63
CA VAL A 90 -20.62 10.11 3.02
C VAL A 90 -19.95 9.58 4.28
N ALA A 91 -18.63 9.66 4.38
CA ALA A 91 -17.91 9.25 5.58
C ALA A 91 -18.30 10.08 6.80
N LEU A 92 -18.38 11.41 6.66
CA LEU A 92 -18.80 12.32 7.73
C LEU A 92 -20.24 12.03 8.20
N ALA A 93 -21.16 11.75 7.27
CA ALA A 93 -22.55 11.40 7.60
C ALA A 93 -22.69 10.01 8.23
N ALA A 94 -21.93 9.02 7.75
CA ALA A 94 -21.99 7.65 8.23
C ALA A 94 -21.27 7.44 9.56
N LEU A 95 -20.25 8.25 9.87
CA LEU A 95 -19.38 8.04 11.02
C LEU A 95 -20.12 8.10 12.38
N PRO A 96 -21.04 9.05 12.65
CA PRO A 96 -21.84 9.04 13.88
C PRO A 96 -22.70 7.78 14.02
N VAL A 97 -23.35 7.37 12.93
CA VAL A 97 -24.17 6.15 12.90
C VAL A 97 -23.29 4.93 13.18
N HIS A 98 -22.18 4.79 12.47
CA HIS A 98 -21.22 3.71 12.66
C HIS A 98 -20.65 3.68 14.08
N TYR A 99 -20.38 4.83 14.69
CA TYR A 99 -19.86 4.94 16.04
C TYR A 99 -20.85 4.45 17.10
N LEU A 100 -22.13 4.84 16.98
CA LEU A 100 -23.18 4.46 17.91
C LEU A 100 -23.61 3.00 17.77
N LEU A 101 -23.61 2.45 16.55
CA LEU A 101 -24.15 1.13 16.23
C LEU A 101 -23.48 -0.03 17.02
N PRO A 102 -24.19 -1.12 17.36
CA PRO A 102 -23.59 -2.30 17.99
C PRO A 102 -22.45 -2.89 17.15
N TYR A 103 -21.41 -3.43 17.81
CA TYR A 103 -20.21 -3.96 17.14
C TYR A 103 -20.51 -4.90 15.96
N ARG A 104 -21.46 -5.84 16.12
CA ARG A 104 -21.88 -6.80 15.07
C ARG A 104 -22.36 -6.15 13.77
N TRP A 105 -22.91 -4.94 13.84
CA TRP A 105 -23.51 -4.24 12.71
C TRP A 105 -22.56 -3.21 12.07
N LYS A 106 -21.40 -2.95 12.68
CA LYS A 106 -20.43 -1.96 12.18
C LYS A 106 -19.85 -2.32 10.81
N LYS A 107 -19.39 -3.56 10.59
CA LYS A 107 -18.92 -4.02 9.26
C LYS A 107 -20.05 -4.06 8.21
N PRO A 108 -21.24 -4.63 8.48
CA PRO A 108 -22.37 -4.56 7.55
C PRO A 108 -22.71 -3.13 7.12
N LEU A 109 -22.76 -2.19 8.08
CA LEU A 109 -22.97 -0.78 7.76
C LEU A 109 -21.85 -0.24 6.87
N PHE A 110 -20.59 -0.51 7.18
CA PHE A 110 -19.46 -0.06 6.36
C PHE A 110 -19.56 -0.58 4.91
N VAL A 111 -19.96 -1.83 4.71
CA VAL A 111 -20.20 -2.40 3.37
C VAL A 111 -21.33 -1.66 2.65
N ALA A 112 -22.47 -1.46 3.32
CA ALA A 112 -23.61 -0.74 2.75
C ALA A 112 -23.23 0.70 2.37
N VAL A 113 -22.56 1.42 3.26
CA VAL A 113 -22.06 2.78 3.03
C VAL A 113 -21.07 2.82 1.86
N SER A 114 -20.20 1.81 1.72
CA SER A 114 -19.26 1.72 0.60
C SER A 114 -19.96 1.49 -0.74
N MET A 115 -21.01 0.65 -0.77
CA MET A 115 -21.84 0.44 -1.97
C MET A 115 -22.68 1.67 -2.33
N ILE A 116 -23.22 2.38 -1.33
CA ILE A 116 -23.91 3.66 -1.55
C ILE A 116 -22.93 4.71 -2.09
N GLY A 117 -21.72 4.81 -1.50
CA GLY A 117 -20.67 5.70 -1.98
C GLY A 117 -20.31 5.42 -3.45
N LEU A 118 -20.20 4.15 -3.82
CA LEU A 118 -19.99 3.73 -5.20
C LEU A 118 -21.11 4.21 -6.15
N ALA A 119 -22.38 4.03 -5.76
CA ALA A 119 -23.54 4.48 -6.53
C ALA A 119 -23.63 6.01 -6.64
N LEU A 120 -23.26 6.75 -5.59
CA LEU A 120 -23.24 8.22 -5.61
C LEU A 120 -22.13 8.78 -6.51
N VAL A 121 -21.00 8.07 -6.64
CA VAL A 121 -19.87 8.51 -7.46
C VAL A 121 -20.07 8.17 -8.94
N PHE A 122 -20.45 6.94 -9.27
CA PHE A 122 -20.52 6.45 -10.66
C PHE A 122 -21.94 6.35 -11.22
N GLY A 123 -22.96 6.62 -10.41
CA GLY A 123 -24.35 6.40 -10.74
C GLY A 123 -24.82 4.97 -10.42
N PRO A 124 -26.14 4.76 -10.25
CA PRO A 124 -26.70 3.48 -9.83
C PRO A 124 -26.46 2.36 -10.84
N LEU A 125 -26.52 2.65 -12.14
CA LEU A 125 -26.31 1.64 -13.19
C LEU A 125 -24.88 1.08 -13.17
N ALA A 126 -23.87 1.94 -13.17
CA ALA A 126 -22.47 1.50 -13.11
C ALA A 126 -22.16 0.76 -11.80
N ALA A 127 -22.69 1.25 -10.68
CA ALA A 127 -22.55 0.56 -9.39
C ALA A 127 -23.19 -0.84 -9.39
N ALA A 128 -24.36 -1.01 -10.02
CA ALA A 128 -24.99 -2.32 -10.17
C ALA A 128 -24.11 -3.29 -10.96
N TYR A 129 -23.51 -2.86 -12.07
CA TYR A 129 -22.54 -3.66 -12.82
C TYR A 129 -21.31 -4.05 -11.99
N VAL A 130 -20.71 -3.08 -11.31
CA VAL A 130 -19.54 -3.34 -10.43
C VAL A 130 -19.91 -4.33 -9.33
N ILE A 131 -21.04 -4.15 -8.66
CA ILE A 131 -21.50 -5.04 -7.58
C ILE A 131 -21.77 -6.44 -8.12
N ALA A 132 -22.47 -6.59 -9.25
CA ALA A 132 -22.75 -7.88 -9.85
C ALA A 132 -21.47 -8.65 -10.22
N LEU A 133 -20.52 -7.98 -10.90
CA LEU A 133 -19.24 -8.57 -11.26
C LEU A 133 -18.37 -8.88 -10.03
N ALA A 134 -18.37 -8.00 -9.03
CA ALA A 134 -17.70 -8.22 -7.76
C ALA A 134 -18.23 -9.47 -7.03
N LEU A 135 -19.56 -9.62 -6.96
CA LEU A 135 -20.21 -10.78 -6.35
C LEU A 135 -19.92 -12.06 -7.12
N LEU A 136 -19.85 -12.02 -8.45
CA LEU A 136 -19.40 -13.15 -9.27
C LEU A 136 -17.97 -13.58 -8.90
N LEU A 137 -17.02 -12.64 -8.88
CA LEU A 137 -15.62 -12.93 -8.54
C LEU A 137 -15.47 -13.47 -7.11
N ILE A 138 -16.18 -12.86 -6.15
CA ILE A 138 -16.22 -13.33 -4.75
C ILE A 138 -16.85 -14.71 -4.66
N GLY A 139 -17.93 -14.96 -5.38
CA GLY A 139 -18.63 -16.23 -5.45
C GLY A 139 -17.70 -17.36 -5.88
N VAL A 140 -16.96 -17.16 -6.97
CA VAL A 140 -15.97 -18.14 -7.47
C VAL A 140 -14.89 -18.43 -6.41
N CYS A 141 -14.40 -17.42 -5.69
CA CYS A 141 -13.42 -17.62 -4.62
C CYS A 141 -13.96 -18.49 -3.47
N ARG A 142 -15.27 -18.42 -3.20
CA ARG A 142 -15.95 -19.09 -2.08
C ARG A 142 -16.56 -20.45 -2.43
N LEU A 143 -16.59 -20.84 -3.71
CA LEU A 143 -17.09 -22.15 -4.13
C LEU A 143 -16.35 -23.28 -3.39
N PRO A 144 -17.04 -24.33 -2.90
CA PRO A 144 -16.42 -25.46 -2.19
C PRO A 144 -15.72 -26.44 -3.15
N ILE A 145 -15.01 -25.92 -4.16
CA ILE A 145 -14.27 -26.70 -5.17
C ILE A 145 -12.76 -26.68 -4.88
N PRO A 146 -11.96 -27.56 -5.50
CA PRO A 146 -10.51 -27.57 -5.33
C PRO A 146 -9.88 -26.21 -5.64
N TRP A 147 -8.83 -25.85 -4.89
CA TRP A 147 -8.19 -24.53 -5.00
C TRP A 147 -7.75 -24.19 -6.42
N TRP A 148 -7.14 -25.15 -7.13
CA TRP A 148 -6.72 -24.96 -8.52
C TRP A 148 -7.89 -24.68 -9.47
N THR A 149 -9.05 -25.33 -9.26
CA THR A 149 -10.25 -25.05 -10.04
C THR A 149 -10.70 -23.60 -9.85
N ARG A 150 -10.68 -23.08 -8.61
CA ARG A 150 -11.00 -21.67 -8.34
C ARG A 150 -10.05 -20.72 -9.06
N VAL A 151 -8.74 -21.01 -8.99
CA VAL A 151 -7.71 -20.20 -9.65
C VAL A 151 -7.91 -20.20 -11.17
N THR A 152 -8.12 -21.37 -11.78
CA THR A 152 -8.35 -21.49 -13.22
C THR A 152 -9.65 -20.79 -13.64
N THR A 153 -10.75 -20.96 -12.90
CA THR A 153 -12.01 -20.25 -13.20
C THR A 153 -11.83 -18.75 -13.11
N LEU A 154 -11.13 -18.23 -12.10
CA LEU A 154 -10.85 -16.79 -11.99
C LEU A 154 -9.94 -16.29 -13.11
N ALA A 155 -8.96 -17.08 -13.54
CA ALA A 155 -8.12 -16.74 -14.68
C ALA A 155 -8.94 -16.66 -15.97
N VAL A 156 -9.83 -17.63 -16.22
CA VAL A 156 -10.75 -17.63 -17.36
C VAL A 156 -11.70 -16.43 -17.32
N VAL A 157 -12.30 -16.13 -16.16
CA VAL A 157 -13.16 -14.95 -15.98
C VAL A 157 -12.36 -13.66 -16.21
N ALA A 158 -11.14 -13.55 -15.69
CA ALA A 158 -10.30 -12.38 -15.90
C ALA A 158 -9.93 -12.17 -17.38
N VAL A 159 -9.64 -13.25 -18.12
CA VAL A 159 -9.40 -13.20 -19.58
C VAL A 159 -10.67 -12.78 -20.32
N ALA A 160 -11.83 -13.34 -19.96
CA ALA A 160 -13.10 -12.95 -20.56
C ALA A 160 -13.41 -11.46 -20.33
N LEU A 161 -13.20 -10.95 -19.12
CA LEU A 161 -13.37 -9.53 -18.80
C LEU A 161 -12.35 -8.62 -19.51
N ALA A 162 -11.12 -9.10 -19.72
CA ALA A 162 -10.12 -8.39 -20.51
C ALA A 162 -10.53 -8.30 -21.99
N ILE A 163 -11.01 -9.39 -22.57
CA ILE A 163 -11.54 -9.38 -23.95
C ILE A 163 -12.75 -8.44 -24.05
N ALA A 164 -13.67 -8.52 -23.08
CA ALA A 164 -14.86 -7.66 -23.01
C ALA A 164 -14.53 -6.17 -23.03
N ARG A 165 -13.48 -5.77 -22.31
CA ARG A 165 -13.02 -4.40 -22.26
C ARG A 165 -12.51 -3.89 -23.61
N VAL A 166 -11.79 -4.73 -24.36
CA VAL A 166 -11.20 -4.33 -25.66
C VAL A 166 -12.21 -4.44 -26.79
N ARG A 167 -13.18 -5.35 -26.66
CA ARG A 167 -14.22 -5.62 -27.66
C ARG A 167 -15.60 -5.52 -27.02
N PRO A 168 -16.09 -4.31 -26.70
CA PRO A 168 -17.39 -4.13 -26.06
C PRO A 168 -18.55 -4.71 -26.88
N GLU A 169 -18.42 -4.77 -28.21
CA GLU A 169 -19.40 -5.36 -29.13
C GLU A 169 -19.42 -6.90 -29.10
N SER A 170 -18.38 -7.54 -28.56
CA SER A 170 -18.24 -9.00 -28.60
C SER A 170 -19.02 -9.74 -27.51
N LEU A 171 -19.52 -9.01 -26.51
CA LEU A 171 -20.35 -9.54 -25.43
C LEU A 171 -21.70 -8.85 -25.47
N ALA A 172 -22.79 -9.62 -25.34
CA ALA A 172 -24.17 -9.12 -25.25
C ALA A 172 -24.43 -8.19 -24.03
N LEU A 173 -23.41 -7.93 -23.21
CA LEU A 173 -23.45 -7.04 -22.06
C LEU A 173 -22.75 -5.72 -22.42
N ALA A 174 -23.54 -4.67 -22.66
CA ALA A 174 -23.05 -3.30 -22.80
C ALA A 174 -22.59 -2.75 -21.43
N VAL A 175 -21.43 -3.20 -20.96
CA VAL A 175 -20.82 -2.75 -19.70
C VAL A 175 -20.29 -1.32 -19.88
N PRO A 176 -20.68 -0.34 -19.04
CA PRO A 176 -20.14 1.02 -19.14
C PRO A 176 -18.62 1.07 -18.95
N GLU A 177 -17.92 1.90 -19.73
CA GLU A 177 -16.46 2.05 -19.67
C GLU A 177 -15.91 2.41 -18.27
N SER A 178 -16.70 3.13 -17.47
CA SER A 178 -16.36 3.51 -16.10
C SER A 178 -16.27 2.32 -15.13
N VAL A 179 -16.89 1.18 -15.45
CA VAL A 179 -16.91 -0.03 -14.60
C VAL A 179 -15.53 -0.68 -14.55
N TRP A 180 -14.79 -0.70 -15.67
CA TRP A 180 -13.56 -1.48 -15.76
C TRP A 180 -12.45 -0.99 -14.83
N PRO A 181 -12.11 0.32 -14.80
CA PRO A 181 -11.12 0.81 -13.86
C PRO A 181 -11.55 0.51 -12.43
N VAL A 182 -12.79 0.83 -12.06
CA VAL A 182 -13.31 0.64 -10.69
C VAL A 182 -13.24 -0.80 -10.22
N LEU A 183 -13.73 -1.74 -11.03
CA LEU A 183 -13.66 -3.17 -10.73
C LEU A 183 -12.21 -3.62 -10.54
N ALA A 184 -11.29 -3.15 -11.39
CA ALA A 184 -9.89 -3.52 -11.29
C ALA A 184 -9.22 -2.96 -10.03
N THR A 185 -9.48 -1.71 -9.66
CA THR A 185 -8.91 -1.14 -8.41
C THR A 185 -9.36 -1.94 -7.22
N MET A 186 -10.57 -2.51 -7.31
CA MET A 186 -11.14 -3.32 -6.27
C MET A 186 -10.60 -4.75 -6.24
N PHE A 187 -10.36 -5.39 -7.38
CA PHE A 187 -10.08 -6.83 -7.41
C PHE A 187 -8.67 -7.20 -7.83
N MET A 188 -8.05 -6.45 -8.75
CA MET A 188 -6.86 -6.85 -9.50
C MET A 188 -5.76 -7.50 -8.63
N PHE A 189 -5.18 -6.79 -7.67
CA PHE A 189 -4.17 -7.36 -6.77
C PHE A 189 -4.76 -7.97 -5.51
N ARG A 190 -5.89 -7.45 -5.01
CA ARG A 190 -6.50 -7.90 -3.76
C ARG A 190 -7.07 -9.31 -3.86
N ILE A 191 -7.52 -9.74 -5.03
CA ILE A 191 -7.97 -11.12 -5.28
C ILE A 191 -6.80 -12.11 -5.19
N LEU A 192 -5.59 -11.71 -5.62
CA LEU A 192 -4.39 -12.56 -5.50
C LEU A 192 -4.03 -12.79 -4.04
N ILE A 193 -4.03 -11.74 -3.23
CA ILE A 193 -3.84 -11.86 -1.77
C ILE A 193 -4.95 -12.73 -1.17
N TYR A 194 -6.20 -12.45 -1.50
CA TYR A 194 -7.33 -13.17 -0.93
C TYR A 194 -7.29 -14.66 -1.24
N LEU A 195 -6.99 -15.06 -2.49
CA LEU A 195 -6.80 -16.46 -2.87
C LEU A 195 -5.61 -17.12 -2.18
N TYR A 196 -4.52 -16.37 -1.99
CA TYR A 196 -3.37 -16.84 -1.22
C TYR A 196 -3.77 -17.10 0.24
N GLU A 197 -4.57 -16.22 0.85
CA GLU A 197 -5.09 -16.42 2.20
C GLU A 197 -6.03 -17.60 2.33
N LEU A 198 -6.95 -17.76 1.38
CA LEU A 198 -7.90 -18.88 1.38
C LEU A 198 -7.19 -20.23 1.27
N LYS A 199 -6.04 -20.30 0.59
CA LYS A 199 -5.24 -21.53 0.49
C LYS A 199 -4.75 -22.04 1.86
N TYR A 200 -4.46 -21.13 2.78
CA TYR A 200 -3.90 -21.44 4.10
C TYR A 200 -4.87 -21.13 5.24
N ALA A 201 -6.13 -20.79 4.93
CA ALA A 201 -7.15 -20.49 5.91
C ALA A 201 -7.54 -21.77 6.66
N LYS A 202 -7.58 -21.70 7.99
CA LYS A 202 -8.00 -22.82 8.85
C LYS A 202 -9.51 -22.99 8.89
N ALA A 203 -10.26 -21.95 8.57
CA ALA A 203 -11.71 -21.91 8.59
C ALA A 203 -12.23 -21.04 7.43
N PRO A 204 -13.47 -21.25 6.97
CA PRO A 204 -14.09 -20.39 5.98
C PRO A 204 -14.21 -18.94 6.49
N GLU A 205 -13.86 -17.97 5.64
CA GLU A 205 -14.04 -16.56 5.95
C GLU A 205 -15.54 -16.18 5.94
N THR A 206 -15.96 -15.23 6.76
CA THR A 206 -17.36 -14.79 6.77
C THR A 206 -17.67 -13.97 5.52
N VAL A 207 -18.93 -13.96 5.07
CA VAL A 207 -19.34 -13.17 3.89
C VAL A 207 -19.11 -11.67 4.12
N VAL A 208 -19.44 -11.19 5.32
CA VAL A 208 -19.25 -9.78 5.70
C VAL A 208 -17.77 -9.39 5.69
N ASP A 209 -16.88 -10.27 6.17
CA ASP A 209 -15.44 -10.01 6.11
C ASP A 209 -14.96 -9.89 4.67
N THR A 210 -15.33 -10.85 3.81
CA THR A 210 -14.99 -10.79 2.39
C THR A 210 -15.52 -9.52 1.72
N LEU A 211 -16.78 -9.17 1.94
CA LEU A 211 -17.38 -7.96 1.37
C LEU A 211 -16.69 -6.69 1.88
N SER A 212 -16.42 -6.59 3.18
CA SER A 212 -15.73 -5.43 3.76
C SER A 212 -14.29 -5.26 3.28
N TYR A 213 -13.64 -6.32 2.79
CA TYR A 213 -12.31 -6.24 2.21
C TYR A 213 -12.32 -5.74 0.76
N PHE A 214 -13.29 -6.17 -0.05
CA PHE A 214 -13.37 -5.73 -1.45
C PHE A 214 -14.11 -4.40 -1.63
N PHE A 215 -15.11 -4.11 -0.80
CA PHE A 215 -15.84 -2.83 -0.82
C PHE A 215 -15.29 -1.86 0.23
N LEU A 216 -14.10 -1.32 -0.04
CA LEU A 216 -13.53 -0.23 0.75
C LEU A 216 -14.06 1.11 0.23
N LEU A 217 -14.74 1.89 1.08
CA LEU A 217 -15.27 3.21 0.72
C LEU A 217 -14.32 4.07 -0.15
N PRO A 218 -13.04 4.30 0.21
CA PRO A 218 -12.13 5.15 -0.58
C PRO A 218 -11.73 4.59 -1.97
N ASN A 219 -11.94 3.31 -2.27
CA ASN A 219 -11.64 2.75 -3.60
C ASN A 219 -12.49 3.38 -4.71
N ALA A 220 -13.67 3.93 -4.37
CA ALA A 220 -14.57 4.53 -5.34
C ALA A 220 -14.05 5.88 -5.89
N CYS A 221 -13.11 6.56 -5.23
CA CYS A 221 -12.49 7.78 -5.78
C CYS A 221 -11.00 7.61 -6.09
N PHE A 222 -10.28 6.76 -5.37
CA PHE A 222 -8.86 6.53 -5.59
C PHE A 222 -8.65 5.28 -6.43
N LEU A 223 -8.55 5.49 -7.75
CA LEU A 223 -8.36 4.39 -8.68
C LEU A 223 -6.95 3.75 -8.55
N HIS A 224 -5.96 4.56 -8.20
CA HIS A 224 -4.68 4.04 -7.74
C HIS A 224 -4.79 3.85 -6.21
N PHE A 225 -4.96 2.60 -5.77
CA PHE A 225 -5.28 2.28 -4.37
C PHE A 225 -4.17 1.44 -3.71
N PRO A 226 -3.83 1.64 -2.41
CA PRO A 226 -2.86 0.81 -1.73
C PRO A 226 -3.28 -0.66 -1.71
N VAL A 227 -2.34 -1.56 -1.98
CA VAL A 227 -2.62 -3.01 -2.00
C VAL A 227 -2.73 -3.53 -0.56
N VAL A 228 -3.91 -3.33 0.05
CA VAL A 228 -4.19 -3.71 1.44
C VAL A 228 -4.21 -5.23 1.58
N ASP A 229 -3.48 -5.73 2.57
CA ASP A 229 -3.47 -7.16 2.91
C ASP A 229 -4.72 -7.58 3.68
N TYR A 230 -5.34 -8.70 3.28
CA TYR A 230 -6.57 -9.22 3.88
C TYR A 230 -6.43 -9.47 5.39
N ARG A 231 -5.35 -10.12 5.82
CA ARG A 231 -5.15 -10.44 7.25
C ARG A 231 -4.81 -9.19 8.04
N THR A 232 -4.02 -8.29 7.47
CA THR A 232 -3.70 -7.01 8.12
C THR A 232 -4.97 -6.19 8.34
N LEU A 233 -5.85 -6.09 7.34
CA LEU A 233 -7.13 -5.36 7.47
C LEU A 233 -7.99 -5.93 8.60
N HIS A 234 -8.20 -7.25 8.62
CA HIS A 234 -9.09 -7.87 9.59
C HIS A 234 -8.49 -7.94 11.00
N ARG A 235 -7.19 -8.21 11.13
CA ARG A 235 -6.50 -8.15 12.44
C ARG A 235 -6.45 -6.73 12.98
N GLY A 236 -6.41 -5.72 12.11
CA GLY A 236 -6.41 -4.32 12.49
C GLY A 236 -7.78 -3.80 12.96
N TYR A 237 -8.88 -4.46 12.58
CA TYR A 237 -10.24 -3.98 12.86
C TYR A 237 -10.56 -3.98 14.36
N PHE A 238 -10.74 -2.78 14.95
CA PHE A 238 -10.90 -2.57 16.40
C PHE A 238 -9.82 -3.27 17.26
N SER A 239 -8.59 -3.32 16.74
CA SER A 239 -7.42 -3.84 17.47
C SER A 239 -6.88 -2.90 18.54
N ARG A 240 -7.28 -1.62 18.46
CA ARG A 240 -6.96 -0.55 19.39
C ARG A 240 -8.22 0.24 19.70
N GLU A 241 -8.15 1.02 20.78
CA GLU A 241 -9.14 2.02 21.15
C GLU A 241 -9.57 2.86 19.92
N ILE A 242 -10.88 2.98 19.71
CA ILE A 242 -11.46 3.56 18.50
C ILE A 242 -11.07 5.04 18.30
N HIS A 243 -11.05 5.85 19.36
CA HIS A 243 -10.70 7.28 19.23
C HIS A 243 -9.22 7.45 18.89
N ALA A 244 -8.33 6.63 19.43
CA ALA A 244 -6.92 6.60 19.05
C ALA A 244 -6.74 6.20 17.57
N THR A 245 -7.50 5.20 17.11
CA THR A 245 -7.49 4.77 15.70
C THR A 245 -7.98 5.88 14.79
N GLN A 246 -9.08 6.53 15.14
CA GLN A 246 -9.67 7.65 14.40
C GLN A 246 -8.76 8.89 14.37
N ARG A 247 -8.12 9.25 15.48
CA ARG A 247 -7.10 10.33 15.52
C ARG A 247 -5.91 10.03 14.63
N ALA A 248 -5.42 8.78 14.64
CA ALA A 248 -4.39 8.36 13.70
C ALA A 248 -4.88 8.45 12.24
N GLY A 249 -6.15 8.15 11.99
CA GLY A 249 -6.78 8.35 10.68
C GLY A 249 -6.82 9.81 10.25
N LEU A 250 -7.20 10.72 11.15
CA LEU A 250 -7.18 12.16 10.90
C LEU A 250 -5.76 12.69 10.65
N GLN A 251 -4.75 12.17 11.35
CA GLN A 251 -3.34 12.51 11.05
C GLN A 251 -2.94 12.06 9.64
N MET A 252 -3.34 10.86 9.22
CA MET A 252 -3.09 10.43 7.84
C MET A 252 -3.83 11.32 6.84
N ILE A 253 -5.08 11.71 7.10
CA ILE A 253 -5.82 12.65 6.25
C ILE A 253 -5.09 14.01 6.19
N PHE A 254 -4.55 14.49 7.31
CA PHE A 254 -3.74 15.70 7.37
C PHE A 254 -2.49 15.59 6.48
N ASP A 255 -1.67 14.56 6.70
CA ASP A 255 -0.45 14.32 5.92
C ASP A 255 -0.77 14.23 4.42
N GLY A 256 -1.87 13.53 4.09
CA GLY A 256 -2.37 13.43 2.73
C GLY A 256 -2.79 14.77 2.14
N THR A 257 -3.44 15.62 2.94
CA THR A 257 -3.85 16.98 2.55
C THR A 257 -2.62 17.81 2.18
N ILE A 258 -1.59 17.81 3.04
CA ILE A 258 -0.35 18.53 2.80
C ILE A 258 0.33 18.03 1.52
N HIS A 259 0.44 16.72 1.35
CA HIS A 259 1.05 16.14 0.15
C HIS A 259 0.30 16.54 -1.14
N LEU A 260 -1.03 16.55 -1.12
CA LEU A 260 -1.83 16.93 -2.29
C LEU A 260 -1.77 18.43 -2.60
N LEU A 261 -1.70 19.29 -1.57
CA LEU A 261 -1.49 20.73 -1.74
C LEU A 261 -0.09 21.03 -2.30
N LEU A 262 0.94 20.39 -1.75
CA LEU A 262 2.32 20.51 -2.26
C LEU A 262 2.44 19.98 -3.68
N TYR A 263 1.80 18.84 -3.99
CA TYR A 263 1.71 18.34 -5.36
C TYR A 263 1.15 19.39 -6.31
N ARG A 264 0.07 20.10 -5.93
CA ARG A 264 -0.53 21.14 -6.77
C ARG A 264 0.39 22.33 -6.95
N LEU A 265 1.03 22.79 -5.88
CA LEU A 265 2.03 23.86 -5.95
C LEU A 265 3.14 23.49 -6.93
N VAL A 266 3.70 22.28 -6.79
CA VAL A 266 4.74 21.78 -7.70
C VAL A 266 4.22 21.68 -9.12
N TYR A 267 3.04 21.09 -9.34
CA TYR A 267 2.52 20.83 -10.68
C TYR A 267 2.14 22.10 -11.43
N HIS A 268 1.56 23.09 -10.76
CA HIS A 268 1.08 24.32 -11.40
C HIS A 268 2.12 25.44 -11.45
N GLU A 269 2.94 25.60 -10.40
CA GLU A 269 3.85 26.74 -10.29
C GLU A 269 5.31 26.37 -10.59
N CYS A 270 5.73 25.14 -10.28
CA CYS A 270 7.14 24.76 -10.33
C CYS A 270 7.51 23.87 -11.51
N LEU A 271 6.65 22.95 -11.95
CA LEU A 271 6.95 22.03 -13.03
C LEU A 271 6.99 22.77 -14.36
N ILE A 272 8.05 22.54 -15.14
CA ILE A 272 8.15 23.00 -16.52
C ILE A 272 7.94 21.81 -17.48
N PRO A 273 7.40 22.05 -18.68
CA PRO A 273 7.38 21.06 -19.75
C PRO A 273 8.80 20.58 -20.12
N ALA A 274 8.91 19.38 -20.67
CA ALA A 274 10.19 18.79 -21.05
C ALA A 274 10.88 19.56 -22.20
N GLU A 275 10.08 20.23 -23.03
CA GLU A 275 10.49 21.04 -24.18
C GLU A 275 11.15 22.35 -23.76
N GLU A 276 10.76 22.91 -22.62
CA GLU A 276 11.28 24.16 -22.07
C GLU A 276 12.60 23.99 -21.30
N VAL A 277 13.09 22.75 -21.15
CA VAL A 277 14.38 22.49 -20.52
C VAL A 277 15.50 22.96 -21.44
N GLN A 278 16.17 24.03 -21.01
CA GLN A 278 17.29 24.68 -21.66
C GLN A 278 18.38 24.97 -20.61
N GLY A 279 19.46 24.18 -20.60
CA GLY A 279 20.55 24.30 -19.64
C GLY A 279 20.32 23.68 -18.25
N ALA A 280 21.35 23.75 -17.40
CA ALA A 280 21.44 22.93 -16.19
C ALA A 280 20.39 23.30 -15.12
N ALA A 281 20.08 24.58 -14.96
CA ALA A 281 19.14 25.03 -13.93
C ALA A 281 17.70 24.56 -14.21
N SER A 282 17.24 24.69 -15.45
CA SER A 282 15.92 24.20 -15.88
C SER A 282 15.86 22.67 -15.87
N LEU A 283 16.96 21.97 -16.20
CA LEU A 283 17.05 20.51 -16.04
C LEU A 283 16.88 20.10 -14.58
N VAL A 284 17.62 20.70 -13.64
CA VAL A 284 17.48 20.38 -12.21
C VAL A 284 16.05 20.65 -11.73
N ARG A 285 15.46 21.80 -12.12
CA ARG A 285 14.07 22.14 -11.82
C ARG A 285 13.13 21.05 -12.32
N TYR A 286 13.26 20.62 -13.58
CA TYR A 286 12.45 19.55 -14.16
C TYR A 286 12.61 18.24 -13.39
N LEU A 287 13.83 17.76 -13.17
CA LEU A 287 14.11 16.48 -12.49
C LEU A 287 13.49 16.44 -11.09
N VAL A 288 13.69 17.50 -10.30
CA VAL A 288 13.17 17.60 -8.93
C VAL A 288 11.64 17.66 -8.95
N CYS A 289 11.05 18.57 -9.74
CA CYS A 289 9.60 18.76 -9.77
C CYS A 289 8.88 17.52 -10.32
N ASN A 290 9.44 16.88 -11.34
CA ASN A 290 8.90 15.66 -11.95
C ASN A 290 8.86 14.51 -10.94
N TYR A 291 9.91 14.32 -10.14
CA TYR A 291 9.90 13.34 -9.05
C TYR A 291 8.89 13.70 -7.94
N LEU A 292 8.80 14.98 -7.57
CA LEU A 292 7.85 15.45 -6.56
C LEU A 292 6.38 15.29 -6.99
N LEU A 293 6.08 15.01 -8.26
CA LEU A 293 4.71 14.63 -8.67
C LEU A 293 4.23 13.35 -7.96
N TYR A 294 5.13 12.51 -7.46
CA TYR A 294 4.79 11.36 -6.63
C TYR A 294 4.04 11.74 -5.33
N LEU A 295 4.15 12.99 -4.88
CA LEU A 295 3.36 13.50 -3.75
C LEU A 295 1.87 13.23 -3.93
N ARG A 296 1.34 13.26 -5.17
CA ARG A 296 -0.04 12.90 -5.46
C ARG A 296 -0.37 11.47 -5.01
N VAL A 297 0.43 10.50 -5.42
CA VAL A 297 0.22 9.08 -5.09
C VAL A 297 0.29 8.89 -3.57
N SER A 298 1.31 9.46 -2.94
CA SER A 298 1.45 9.32 -1.49
C SER A 298 0.30 9.99 -0.73
N GLY A 299 -0.14 11.18 -1.17
CA GLY A 299 -1.25 11.90 -0.58
C GLY A 299 -2.57 11.14 -0.70
N GLN A 300 -2.88 10.58 -1.87
CA GLN A 300 -4.06 9.75 -2.09
C GLN A 300 -4.06 8.49 -1.21
N PHE A 301 -2.90 7.85 -1.02
CA PHE A 301 -2.79 6.67 -0.14
C PHE A 301 -3.03 7.04 1.33
N HIS A 302 -2.46 8.15 1.79
CA HIS A 302 -2.70 8.67 3.14
C HIS A 302 -4.17 8.99 3.37
N MET A 303 -4.85 9.63 2.40
CA MET A 303 -6.29 9.86 2.45
C MET A 303 -7.09 8.55 2.53
N ALA A 304 -6.78 7.59 1.66
CA ALA A 304 -7.47 6.31 1.60
C ALA A 304 -7.36 5.54 2.92
N CYS A 305 -6.15 5.33 3.44
CA CYS A 305 -5.95 4.63 4.71
C CYS A 305 -6.53 5.42 5.89
N GLY A 306 -6.41 6.75 5.89
CA GLY A 306 -6.98 7.61 6.92
C GLY A 306 -8.50 7.50 7.01
N MET A 307 -9.20 7.44 5.87
CA MET A 307 -10.64 7.19 5.83
C MET A 307 -11.01 5.82 6.41
N LEU A 308 -10.23 4.78 6.16
CA LEU A 308 -10.49 3.44 6.72
C LEU A 308 -10.30 3.40 8.25
N HIS A 309 -9.32 4.13 8.77
CA HIS A 309 -9.14 4.29 10.21
C HIS A 309 -10.35 4.92 10.91
N LEU A 310 -11.08 5.82 10.24
CA LEU A 310 -12.30 6.42 10.81
C LEU A 310 -13.34 5.34 11.19
N PHE A 311 -13.38 4.25 10.43
CA PHE A 311 -14.27 3.11 10.62
C PHE A 311 -13.64 1.97 11.44
N GLY A 312 -12.50 2.21 12.11
CA GLY A 312 -11.87 1.28 13.03
C GLY A 312 -10.89 0.29 12.39
N PHE A 313 -10.57 0.41 11.09
CA PHE A 313 -9.54 -0.39 10.45
C PHE A 313 -8.15 0.20 10.74
N GLN A 314 -7.46 -0.32 11.75
CA GLN A 314 -6.10 0.10 12.05
C GLN A 314 -5.12 -0.48 11.01
N LEU A 315 -4.63 0.37 10.11
CA LEU A 315 -3.71 0.02 9.05
C LEU A 315 -2.31 0.60 9.29
N PRO A 316 -1.26 0.00 8.68
CA PRO A 316 0.09 0.55 8.75
C PRO A 316 0.25 1.84 7.94
N PRO A 317 1.30 2.64 8.22
CA PRO A 317 1.67 3.77 7.38
C PRO A 317 1.85 3.37 5.92
N THR A 318 1.51 4.27 5.01
CA THR A 318 1.62 4.05 3.55
C THR A 318 3.03 4.34 3.05
N HIS A 319 3.65 5.38 3.61
CA HIS A 319 4.95 5.91 3.26
C HIS A 319 5.74 6.24 4.53
N HIS A 320 7.07 6.37 4.42
CA HIS A 320 7.89 6.79 5.56
C HIS A 320 9.13 7.59 5.16
N HIS A 321 9.00 8.92 5.06
CA HIS A 321 10.10 9.85 4.75
C HIS A 321 10.96 9.39 3.56
N TYR A 322 10.33 8.98 2.47
CA TYR A 322 11.00 8.34 1.32
C TYR A 322 11.96 9.27 0.59
N LEU A 323 11.73 10.59 0.63
CA LEU A 323 12.65 11.60 0.08
C LEU A 323 13.98 11.65 0.84
N LEU A 324 14.04 11.12 2.06
CA LEU A 324 15.22 11.08 2.93
C LEU A 324 15.89 9.70 2.98
N ALA A 325 15.61 8.85 1.99
CA ALA A 325 16.21 7.52 1.90
C ALA A 325 17.73 7.61 1.72
N THR A 326 18.46 6.74 2.41
CA THR A 326 19.95 6.72 2.38
C THR A 326 20.55 5.66 1.45
N GLY A 327 19.69 4.99 0.68
CA GLY A 327 20.06 3.99 -0.32
C GLY A 327 18.83 3.36 -0.96
N PHE A 328 19.01 2.56 -2.01
CA PHE A 328 17.92 2.07 -2.84
C PHE A 328 17.01 1.05 -2.14
N THR A 329 17.56 0.15 -1.32
CA THR A 329 16.75 -0.77 -0.50
C THR A 329 15.96 -0.01 0.58
N ASP A 330 16.53 1.06 1.14
CA ASP A 330 15.85 1.93 2.11
C ASP A 330 14.71 2.71 1.44
N TYR A 331 14.94 3.23 0.23
CA TYR A 331 13.93 3.85 -0.62
C TYR A 331 12.77 2.89 -0.93
N TRP A 332 13.07 1.71 -1.47
CA TRP A 332 12.08 0.68 -1.81
C TRP A 332 11.19 0.30 -0.61
N ARG A 333 11.76 0.30 0.60
CA ARG A 333 11.01 0.00 1.83
C ARG A 333 10.09 1.12 2.30
N ARG A 334 10.29 2.36 1.85
CA ARG A 334 9.63 3.57 2.36
C ARG A 334 8.67 4.21 1.38
N ILE A 335 8.92 4.06 0.07
CA ILE A 335 8.18 4.75 -0.98
C ILE A 335 6.79 4.16 -1.18
N ASN A 336 6.60 2.85 -1.04
CA ASN A 336 5.27 2.24 -1.13
C ASN A 336 5.25 0.97 -0.29
N ILE A 337 4.92 1.14 1.00
CA ILE A 337 5.01 0.06 1.99
C ILE A 337 4.07 -1.10 1.62
N TYR A 338 2.87 -0.78 1.15
CA TYR A 338 1.85 -1.77 0.75
C TYR A 338 2.30 -2.60 -0.44
N TRP A 339 2.85 -1.96 -1.49
CA TRP A 339 3.40 -2.68 -2.63
C TRP A 339 4.57 -3.57 -2.24
N LYS A 340 5.48 -3.03 -1.42
CA LYS A 340 6.63 -3.77 -0.89
C LYS A 340 6.19 -4.95 -0.03
N ASP A 341 5.16 -4.83 0.80
CA ASP A 341 4.62 -5.94 1.61
C ASP A 341 3.97 -7.01 0.74
N PHE A 342 3.18 -6.59 -0.25
CA PHE A 342 2.58 -7.47 -1.26
C PHE A 342 3.64 -8.29 -2.01
N MET A 343 4.70 -7.64 -2.52
CA MET A 343 5.81 -8.30 -3.22
C MET A 343 6.58 -9.26 -2.31
N VAL A 344 6.81 -8.85 -1.05
CA VAL A 344 7.50 -9.71 -0.09
C VAL A 344 6.70 -10.98 0.19
N ARG A 345 5.38 -10.86 0.36
CA ARG A 345 4.49 -11.97 0.70
C ARG A 345 4.30 -12.94 -0.48
N LEU A 346 3.96 -12.44 -1.66
CA LEU A 346 3.56 -13.28 -2.79
C LEU A 346 4.73 -13.73 -3.67
N VAL A 347 5.84 -12.99 -3.69
CA VAL A 347 6.94 -13.25 -4.63
C VAL A 347 8.23 -13.56 -3.89
N PHE A 348 8.76 -12.60 -3.13
CA PHE A 348 10.10 -12.72 -2.52
C PHE A 348 10.21 -13.93 -1.58
N ASN A 349 9.36 -14.02 -0.57
CA ASN A 349 9.44 -15.10 0.43
C ASN A 349 9.26 -16.49 -0.22
N PRO A 350 8.24 -16.72 -1.07
CA PRO A 350 8.11 -18.00 -1.77
C PRO A 350 9.31 -18.40 -2.63
N VAL A 351 10.00 -17.44 -3.26
CA VAL A 351 11.24 -17.71 -4.02
C VAL A 351 12.38 -18.08 -3.08
N VAL A 352 12.62 -17.29 -2.04
CA VAL A 352 13.68 -17.58 -1.04
C VAL A 352 13.48 -18.94 -0.39
N PHE A 353 12.24 -19.29 -0.01
CA PHE A 353 11.95 -20.59 0.62
C PHE A 353 12.17 -21.77 -0.33
N ARG A 354 11.90 -21.61 -1.63
CA ARG A 354 12.22 -22.63 -2.65
C ARG A 354 13.74 -22.78 -2.83
N LEU A 355 14.48 -21.70 -2.70
CA LEU A 355 15.94 -21.66 -2.81
C LEU A 355 16.66 -21.85 -1.47
N LYS A 356 15.99 -22.39 -0.44
CA LYS A 356 16.57 -22.54 0.91
C LYS A 356 17.87 -23.37 0.99
N ARG A 357 18.14 -24.20 -0.03
CA ARG A 357 19.36 -25.01 -0.15
C ARG A 357 20.53 -24.26 -0.82
N TRP A 358 20.27 -23.10 -1.42
CA TRP A 358 21.27 -22.30 -2.12
C TRP A 358 22.01 -21.38 -1.13
N PRO A 359 23.23 -20.92 -1.47
CA PRO A 359 23.91 -19.90 -0.68
C PRO A 359 23.02 -18.67 -0.51
N GLN A 360 22.92 -18.15 0.72
CA GLN A 360 22.04 -17.03 1.05
C GLN A 360 22.17 -15.82 0.10
N PRO A 361 23.38 -15.36 -0.29
CA PRO A 361 23.52 -14.25 -1.24
C PRO A 361 22.86 -14.52 -2.60
N ALA A 362 22.97 -15.75 -3.10
CA ALA A 362 22.38 -16.16 -4.38
C ALA A 362 20.85 -16.24 -4.27
N ALA A 363 20.32 -16.83 -3.20
CA ALA A 363 18.88 -16.89 -2.98
C ALA A 363 18.24 -15.49 -2.88
N LEU A 364 18.90 -14.56 -2.17
CA LEU A 364 18.47 -13.17 -2.08
C LEU A 364 18.57 -12.46 -3.44
N ALA A 365 19.64 -12.69 -4.21
CA ALA A 365 19.81 -12.10 -5.52
C ALA A 365 18.67 -12.48 -6.47
N ILE A 366 18.41 -13.79 -6.58
CA ILE A 366 17.36 -14.34 -7.46
C ILE A 366 16.00 -13.82 -7.01
N ALA A 367 15.70 -13.83 -5.70
CA ALA A 367 14.43 -13.33 -5.20
C ALA A 367 14.23 -11.82 -5.49
N THR A 368 15.28 -11.01 -5.39
CA THR A 368 15.22 -9.59 -5.76
C THR A 368 14.96 -9.40 -7.25
N VAL A 369 15.67 -10.13 -8.12
CA VAL A 369 15.45 -10.05 -9.58
C VAL A 369 14.00 -10.43 -9.92
N VAL A 370 13.50 -11.53 -9.37
CA VAL A 370 12.12 -11.99 -9.62
C VAL A 370 11.10 -10.96 -9.13
N VAL A 371 11.34 -10.28 -8.00
CA VAL A 371 10.46 -9.21 -7.50
C VAL A 371 10.39 -8.02 -8.46
N PHE A 372 11.50 -7.60 -9.05
CA PHE A 372 11.51 -6.47 -9.99
C PHE A 372 10.90 -6.84 -11.34
N VAL A 373 11.14 -8.05 -11.84
CA VAL A 373 10.45 -8.58 -13.03
C VAL A 373 8.94 -8.67 -12.79
N ALA A 374 8.52 -9.21 -11.66
CA ALA A 374 7.12 -9.27 -11.27
C ALA A 374 6.51 -7.87 -11.09
N THR A 375 7.27 -6.93 -10.52
CA THR A 375 6.83 -5.54 -10.36
C THR A 375 6.57 -4.88 -11.70
N TRP A 376 7.47 -5.02 -12.66
CA TRP A 376 7.30 -4.49 -14.02
C TRP A 376 6.08 -5.10 -14.71
N ALA A 377 5.93 -6.43 -14.69
CA ALA A 377 4.79 -7.13 -15.28
C ALA A 377 3.45 -6.71 -14.64
N LEU A 378 3.42 -6.61 -13.31
CA LEU A 378 2.21 -6.21 -12.58
C LEU A 378 1.89 -4.73 -12.74
N HIS A 379 2.89 -3.88 -12.98
CA HIS A 379 2.67 -2.48 -13.35
C HIS A 379 2.04 -2.36 -14.75
N ALA A 380 2.49 -3.17 -15.72
CA ALA A 380 1.86 -3.25 -17.04
C ALA A 380 0.41 -3.77 -16.95
N TYR A 381 0.17 -4.80 -16.12
CA TYR A 381 -1.16 -5.32 -15.82
C TYR A 381 -2.07 -4.27 -15.19
N GLN A 382 -1.56 -3.48 -14.23
CA GLN A 382 -2.28 -2.35 -13.66
C GLN A 382 -2.62 -1.29 -14.70
N SER A 383 -1.67 -0.96 -15.57
CA SER A 383 -1.85 0.01 -16.64
C SER A 383 -2.97 -0.40 -17.59
N TYR A 384 -3.01 -1.67 -17.98
CA TYR A 384 -4.06 -2.23 -18.82
C TYR A 384 -5.45 -2.02 -18.21
N TRP A 385 -5.63 -2.34 -16.94
CA TRP A 385 -6.93 -2.19 -16.30
C TRP A 385 -7.30 -0.75 -15.92
N LEU A 386 -6.35 0.17 -15.77
CA LEU A 386 -6.68 1.56 -15.48
C LEU A 386 -6.88 2.38 -16.76
N ARG A 387 -6.09 2.10 -17.81
CA ARG A 387 -6.01 2.92 -19.02
C ARG A 387 -6.55 2.23 -20.28
N GLY A 388 -6.72 0.92 -20.27
CA GLY A 388 -7.13 0.12 -21.44
C GLY A 388 -5.98 -0.28 -22.36
N SER A 389 -4.75 0.16 -22.08
CA SER A 389 -3.56 -0.18 -22.86
C SER A 389 -2.44 -0.75 -21.99
N TRP A 390 -1.67 -1.67 -22.57
CA TRP A 390 -0.50 -2.23 -21.91
C TRP A 390 0.58 -1.18 -21.76
N GLY A 391 1.02 -0.92 -20.53
CA GLY A 391 2.13 -0.02 -20.23
C GLY A 391 3.48 -0.72 -20.35
N ILE A 392 3.81 -1.23 -21.54
CA ILE A 392 5.10 -1.85 -21.83
C ILE A 392 5.86 -0.92 -22.77
N SER A 393 6.81 -0.17 -22.22
CA SER A 393 7.67 0.74 -22.97
C SER A 393 9.15 0.51 -22.65
N GLY A 394 10.04 1.00 -23.53
CA GLY A 394 11.49 1.01 -23.28
C GLY A 394 11.86 1.74 -21.97
N PRO A 395 11.34 2.95 -21.71
CA PRO A 395 11.53 3.64 -20.44
C PRO A 395 11.04 2.87 -19.22
N ASP A 396 9.88 2.19 -19.30
CA ASP A 396 9.39 1.33 -18.20
C ASP A 396 10.39 0.21 -17.88
N ALA A 397 10.84 -0.52 -18.90
CA ALA A 397 11.78 -1.63 -18.74
C ALA A 397 13.11 -1.16 -18.14
N LEU A 398 13.64 -0.02 -18.60
CA LEU A 398 14.87 0.56 -18.07
C LEU A 398 14.71 1.04 -16.63
N PHE A 399 13.62 1.72 -16.31
CA PHE A 399 13.35 2.19 -14.95
C PHE A 399 13.38 1.04 -13.94
N TRP A 400 12.58 0.00 -14.19
CA TRP A 400 12.50 -1.16 -13.30
C TRP A 400 13.79 -1.99 -13.30
N GLY A 401 14.46 -2.12 -14.44
CA GLY A 401 15.74 -2.81 -14.57
C GLY A 401 16.87 -2.14 -13.78
N ILE A 402 17.04 -0.82 -13.95
CA ILE A 402 18.09 -0.05 -13.26
C ILE A 402 17.79 0.00 -11.76
N LEU A 403 16.55 0.33 -11.36
CA LEU A 403 16.19 0.35 -9.93
C LEU A 403 16.38 -1.04 -9.30
N GLY A 404 16.01 -2.10 -10.00
CA GLY A 404 16.20 -3.48 -9.56
C GLY A 404 17.67 -3.85 -9.38
N ALA A 405 18.53 -3.46 -10.31
CA ALA A 405 19.98 -3.66 -10.21
C ALA A 405 20.58 -2.90 -9.02
N LEU A 406 20.18 -1.65 -8.80
CA LEU A 406 20.63 -0.83 -7.68
C LEU A 406 20.19 -1.42 -6.33
N VAL A 407 18.94 -1.86 -6.21
CA VAL A 407 18.44 -2.55 -5.01
C VAL A 407 19.17 -3.89 -4.81
N LEU A 408 19.42 -4.64 -5.87
CA LEU A 408 20.18 -5.89 -5.81
C LEU A 408 21.59 -5.66 -5.26
N VAL A 409 22.32 -4.67 -5.78
CA VAL A 409 23.65 -4.31 -5.28
C VAL A 409 23.59 -3.96 -3.79
N ASN A 410 22.64 -3.11 -3.37
CA ASN A 410 22.46 -2.78 -1.95
C ASN A 410 22.17 -4.02 -1.09
N VAL A 411 21.29 -4.92 -1.53
CA VAL A 411 20.97 -6.17 -0.81
C VAL A 411 22.21 -7.03 -0.65
N GLN A 412 23.05 -7.15 -1.68
CA GLN A 412 24.30 -7.92 -1.61
C GLN A 412 25.32 -7.27 -0.67
N LEU A 413 25.46 -5.95 -0.70
CA LEU A 413 26.34 -5.21 0.21
C LEU A 413 25.87 -5.35 1.66
N ASP A 414 24.57 -5.28 1.91
CA ASP A 414 23.98 -5.41 3.25
C ASP A 414 24.12 -6.84 3.81
N ALA A 415 23.96 -7.86 2.95
CA ALA A 415 24.20 -9.25 3.33
C ALA A 415 25.66 -9.49 3.76
N ARG A 416 26.63 -8.89 3.05
CA ARG A 416 28.06 -8.96 3.39
C ARG A 416 28.38 -8.20 4.69
N ARG A 417 27.85 -6.98 4.85
CA ARG A 417 28.08 -6.12 6.03
C ARG A 417 27.45 -6.66 7.31
N SER A 418 26.28 -7.29 7.21
CA SER A 418 25.58 -7.89 8.36
C SER A 418 26.39 -9.04 8.99
N ARG A 419 27.27 -9.68 8.22
CA ARG A 419 28.22 -10.69 8.71
C ARG A 419 29.40 -10.09 9.50
N ALA A 420 29.74 -8.83 9.21
CA ALA A 420 30.89 -8.14 9.79
C ALA A 420 30.55 -7.26 11.02
N ARG A 421 29.27 -6.90 11.23
CA ARG A 421 28.87 -5.94 12.27
C ARG A 421 28.21 -6.64 13.47
N THR A 422 29.01 -6.89 14.52
CA THR A 422 28.55 -7.53 15.77
C THR A 422 27.94 -6.59 16.80
N ARG A 423 27.99 -5.25 16.66
CA ARG A 423 27.23 -4.30 17.51
C ARG A 423 27.05 -2.93 16.82
N PRO A 424 25.85 -2.35 16.77
CA PRO A 424 25.69 -0.93 16.46
C PRO A 424 26.27 -0.11 17.62
N GLY A 425 27.20 0.81 17.34
CA GLY A 425 27.56 1.84 18.31
C GLY A 425 26.34 2.69 18.64
N LYS A 426 25.96 2.77 19.91
CA LYS A 426 24.79 3.53 20.42
C LYS A 426 25.08 5.03 20.61
N GLY A 427 26.22 5.54 20.11
CA GLY A 427 26.58 6.95 20.26
C GLY A 427 25.88 7.86 19.24
N PRO A 428 25.72 9.16 19.54
CA PRO A 428 25.28 10.14 18.56
C PRO A 428 26.20 10.16 17.33
N LEU A 429 25.64 10.48 16.17
CA LEU A 429 26.42 10.58 14.94
C LEU A 429 27.45 11.71 15.07
N THR A 430 28.68 11.45 14.66
CA THR A 430 29.70 12.50 14.53
C THR A 430 29.33 13.45 13.38
N ALA A 431 29.92 14.65 13.32
CA ALA A 431 29.73 15.58 12.20
C ALA A 431 30.01 14.92 10.83
N ARG A 432 31.06 14.09 10.76
CA ARG A 432 31.36 13.24 9.60
C ARG A 432 30.22 12.25 9.30
N GLY A 433 29.63 11.64 10.33
CA GLY A 433 28.47 10.76 10.18
C GLY A 433 27.25 11.47 9.59
N HIS A 434 26.98 12.71 10.02
CA HIS A 434 25.92 13.56 9.44
C HIS A 434 26.21 13.92 7.98
N LEU A 435 27.44 14.33 7.65
CA LEU A 435 27.85 14.63 6.26
C LEU A 435 27.70 13.41 5.35
N VAL A 436 28.18 12.24 5.77
CA VAL A 436 28.05 10.99 4.99
C VAL A 436 26.58 10.62 4.80
N ARG A 437 25.74 10.81 5.82
CA ARG A 437 24.30 10.58 5.70
C ARG A 437 23.66 11.55 4.72
N GLY A 438 23.97 12.84 4.80
CA GLY A 438 23.49 13.87 3.88
C GLY A 438 23.87 13.56 2.43
N ALA A 439 25.14 13.21 2.19
CA ALA A 439 25.62 12.81 0.87
C ALA A 439 24.89 11.58 0.31
N LYS A 440 24.59 10.59 1.15
CA LYS A 440 23.79 9.42 0.75
C LYS A 440 22.35 9.77 0.39
N VAL A 441 21.73 10.67 1.14
CA VAL A 441 20.38 11.17 0.83
C VAL A 441 20.39 11.91 -0.50
N ALA A 442 21.31 12.86 -0.69
CA ALA A 442 21.45 13.61 -1.94
C ALA A 442 21.69 12.68 -3.13
N ALA A 443 22.62 11.72 -3.02
CA ALA A 443 22.90 10.77 -4.09
C ALA A 443 21.67 9.90 -4.43
N THR A 444 20.99 9.35 -3.41
CA THR A 444 19.80 8.52 -3.61
C THR A 444 18.68 9.35 -4.25
N PHE A 445 18.43 10.55 -3.75
CA PHE A 445 17.42 11.47 -4.27
C PHE A 445 17.68 11.81 -5.74
N THR A 446 18.90 12.24 -6.07
CA THR A 446 19.28 12.60 -7.45
C THR A 446 19.14 11.42 -8.40
N THR A 447 19.59 10.22 -8.02
CA THR A 447 19.42 9.02 -8.85
C THR A 447 17.96 8.69 -9.07
N ILE A 448 17.12 8.75 -8.02
CA ILE A 448 15.69 8.50 -8.18
C ILE A 448 15.02 9.57 -9.04
N ALA A 449 15.38 10.84 -8.90
CA ALA A 449 14.84 11.92 -9.72
C ALA A 449 15.19 11.74 -11.21
N LEU A 450 16.42 11.31 -11.51
CA LEU A 450 16.84 10.94 -12.88
C LEU A 450 16.08 9.72 -13.41
N LEU A 451 15.89 8.69 -12.59
CA LEU A 451 15.09 7.53 -12.99
C LEU A 451 13.62 7.90 -13.21
N TRP A 452 13.07 8.79 -12.40
CA TRP A 452 11.68 9.24 -12.54
C TRP A 452 11.46 10.04 -13.83
N SER A 453 12.42 10.88 -14.23
CA SER A 453 12.36 11.59 -15.51
C SER A 453 12.46 10.64 -16.70
N LEU A 454 13.30 9.60 -16.63
CA LEU A 454 13.36 8.54 -17.63
C LEU A 454 12.00 7.86 -17.74
N TRP A 455 11.44 7.42 -16.61
CA TRP A 455 10.17 6.71 -16.59
C TRP A 455 8.99 7.54 -17.08
N SER A 456 9.01 8.85 -16.86
CA SER A 456 7.97 9.77 -17.31
C SER A 456 8.08 10.17 -18.78
N SER A 457 9.18 9.82 -19.46
CA SER A 457 9.43 10.20 -20.85
C SER A 457 8.69 9.28 -21.82
N PRO A 458 8.12 9.80 -22.93
CA PRO A 458 7.43 8.98 -23.94
C PRO A 458 8.31 7.89 -24.55
N THR A 459 9.57 8.23 -24.86
CA THR A 459 10.56 7.33 -25.45
C THR A 459 11.94 7.57 -24.85
N ILE A 460 12.87 6.62 -25.05
CA ILE A 460 14.27 6.78 -24.63
C ILE A 460 14.91 7.96 -25.38
N GLU A 461 14.62 8.14 -26.66
CA GLU A 461 15.12 9.25 -27.47
C GLU A 461 14.67 10.61 -26.91
N SER A 462 13.38 10.76 -26.58
CA SER A 462 12.87 11.99 -25.97
C SER A 462 13.54 12.33 -24.63
N TRP A 463 13.91 11.31 -23.86
CA TRP A 463 14.66 11.49 -22.61
C TRP A 463 16.11 11.89 -22.88
N VAL A 464 16.77 11.29 -23.86
CA VAL A 464 18.13 11.67 -24.26
C VAL A 464 18.17 13.11 -24.74
N ASP A 465 17.19 13.53 -25.55
CA ASP A 465 17.10 14.91 -26.04
C ASP A 465 16.85 15.91 -24.90
N LEU A 466 15.97 15.58 -23.96
CA LEU A 466 15.79 16.33 -22.72
C LEU A 466 17.13 16.53 -21.98
N MET A 467 17.91 15.45 -21.83
CA MET A 467 19.20 15.50 -21.14
C MET A 467 20.25 16.31 -21.94
N ARG A 468 20.28 16.18 -23.27
CA ARG A 468 21.17 16.98 -24.14
C ARG A 468 20.90 18.48 -24.03
N ARG A 469 19.64 18.88 -24.16
CA ARG A 469 19.23 20.29 -23.98
C ARG A 469 19.58 20.83 -22.58
N GLY A 470 19.42 19.98 -21.56
CA GLY A 470 19.74 20.33 -20.19
C GLY A 470 21.25 20.44 -19.90
N ILE A 471 22.08 19.57 -20.47
CA ILE A 471 23.53 19.55 -20.22
C ILE A 471 24.28 20.46 -21.22
N ARG A 472 23.63 20.91 -22.30
CA ARG A 472 24.23 21.68 -23.41
C ARG A 472 25.33 20.88 -24.14
N ILE A 473 25.05 19.61 -24.43
CA ILE A 473 25.91 18.71 -25.22
C ILE A 473 25.17 18.31 -26.49
#